data_AF-A0A9N7R2A1-F1
#
_entry.id   AF-A0A9N7R2A1-F1
#
_cell.length_a   1.000
_cell.length_b   1.000
_cell.length_c   1.000
_cell.angle_alpha   90.00
_cell.angle_beta   90.00
_cell.angle_gamma   90.00
#
_symmetry.space_group_name_H-M   'P 1'
#
loop_
_entity.id
_entity.type
_entity.pdbx_description
1 polymer ?
#
loop_
_entity_poly.entity_id
_entity_poly.type
_entity_poly.pdbx_seq_one_letter_code
_entity_poly.pdbx_strand_id
1 'polypeptide(L)'
;ETMKGLLLALLDDPSKKIRTAVSVAVSAIAPEDWPELVPYLLNLIYNNSTLNAVHGALLCLSLISSDMDGEMVAQLAPDLFPCLQSMISCPESYDRSLRSKALSLFHNCTSLGWAMSGVYKMGTPTKMLKRWIKGFSSILSEPVPSEDPDDWSIRKEVLKCFNQFIQNFPTFTKTYFA
;
A
#
# COMPACT_ATOMS: atom_id res chain seq x y z
N GLU A 1 6.16 10.22 26.78
CA GLU A 1 7.00 9.38 25.90
C GLU A 1 6.78 7.87 26.01
N THR A 2 6.19 7.33 27.09
CA THR A 2 6.13 5.87 27.30
C THR A 2 5.08 5.12 26.48
N MET A 3 3.91 5.69 26.19
CA MET A 3 2.80 4.95 25.56
C MET A 3 2.98 4.75 24.04
N LYS A 4 3.41 5.80 23.32
CA LYS A 4 3.67 5.73 21.87
C LYS A 4 4.73 4.68 21.53
N GLY A 5 5.85 4.68 22.25
CA GLY A 5 6.93 3.69 22.03
C GLY A 5 6.48 2.24 22.29
N LEU A 6 5.69 2.00 23.34
CA LEU A 6 5.14 0.68 23.64
C LEU A 6 4.19 0.19 22.53
N LEU A 7 3.32 1.06 22.01
CA LEU A 7 2.43 0.72 20.90
C LEU A 7 3.22 0.35 19.65
N LEU A 8 4.25 1.12 19.30
CA LEU A 8 5.08 0.82 18.13
C LEU A 8 5.81 -0.53 18.26
N ALA A 9 6.31 -0.86 19.45
CA ALA A 9 6.99 -2.14 19.69
C ALA A 9 6.05 -3.34 19.48
N LEU A 10 4.76 -3.20 19.81
CA LEU A 10 3.77 -4.27 19.66
C LEU A 10 3.30 -4.49 18.21
N LEU A 11 3.72 -3.65 17.25
CA LEU A 11 3.48 -3.90 15.83
C LEU A 11 4.25 -5.12 15.31
N ASP A 12 5.32 -5.52 16.00
CA ASP A 12 6.11 -6.73 15.72
C ASP A 12 5.66 -7.95 16.55
N ASP A 13 4.55 -7.85 17.29
CA ASP A 13 4.10 -8.95 18.14
C ASP A 13 3.80 -10.22 17.31
N PRO A 14 4.21 -11.43 17.73
CA PRO A 14 3.94 -12.66 16.99
C PRO A 14 2.43 -12.95 16.85
N SER A 15 1.61 -12.50 17.79
CA SER A 15 0.16 -12.64 17.75
C SER A 15 -0.47 -11.65 16.77
N LYS A 16 -1.06 -12.18 15.69
CA LYS A 16 -1.86 -11.37 14.74
C LYS A 16 -2.97 -10.58 15.44
N LYS A 17 -3.58 -11.12 16.51
CA LYS A 17 -4.63 -10.43 17.28
C LYS A 17 -4.08 -9.19 17.98
N ILE A 18 -2.89 -9.29 18.57
CA ILE A 18 -2.23 -8.16 19.24
C ILE A 18 -1.87 -7.11 18.19
N ARG A 19 -1.22 -7.51 17.09
CA ARG A 19 -0.90 -6.59 15.99
C ARG A 19 -2.14 -5.85 15.49
N THR A 20 -3.26 -6.55 15.28
CA THR A 20 -4.51 -5.91 14.85
C THR A 20 -5.05 -4.92 15.88
N ALA A 21 -5.13 -5.30 17.15
CA ALA A 21 -5.63 -4.40 18.20
C ALA A 21 -4.75 -3.14 18.33
N VAL A 22 -3.43 -3.31 18.26
CA VAL A 22 -2.47 -2.22 18.35
C VAL A 22 -2.52 -1.35 17.10
N SER A 23 -2.64 -1.92 15.89
CA SER A 23 -2.80 -1.12 14.68
C SER A 23 -4.05 -0.26 14.73
N VAL A 24 -5.17 -0.79 15.24
CA VAL A 24 -6.40 0.01 15.45
C VAL A 24 -6.16 1.12 16.45
N ALA A 25 -5.52 0.84 17.59
CA ALA A 25 -5.21 1.86 18.59
C ALA A 25 -4.28 2.95 18.06
N VAL A 26 -3.24 2.56 17.30
CA VAL A 26 -2.28 3.48 16.67
C VAL A 26 -2.98 4.36 15.63
N SER A 27 -3.82 3.79 14.77
CA SER A 27 -4.57 4.54 13.76
C SER A 27 -5.59 5.49 14.37
N ALA A 28 -6.21 5.12 15.50
CA ALA A 28 -7.16 5.97 16.22
C ALA A 28 -6.51 7.20 16.90
N ILE A 29 -5.20 7.15 17.17
CA ILE A 29 -4.44 8.30 17.69
C ILE A 29 -4.15 9.33 16.57
N ALA A 30 -4.45 8.98 15.31
CA ALA A 30 -4.37 9.80 14.11
C ALA A 30 -2.98 10.42 13.81
N PRO A 31 -2.64 10.65 12.53
CA PRO A 31 -1.37 11.28 12.16
C PRO A 31 -1.28 12.77 12.53
N GLU A 32 -2.40 13.46 12.80
CA GLU A 32 -2.40 14.86 13.24
C GLU A 32 -1.71 15.04 14.60
N ASP A 33 -1.97 14.15 15.55
CA ASP A 33 -1.35 14.14 16.88
C ASP A 33 -0.02 13.35 16.92
N TRP A 34 0.37 12.75 15.80
CA TRP A 34 1.56 11.90 15.69
C TRP A 34 2.21 11.94 14.29
N PRO A 35 2.83 13.08 13.90
CA PRO A 35 3.39 13.26 12.56
C PRO A 35 4.55 12.32 12.24
N GLU A 36 5.29 11.82 13.24
CA GLU A 36 6.38 10.87 13.05
C GLU A 36 5.91 9.44 12.76
N LEU A 37 4.62 9.16 12.90
CA LEU A 37 4.06 7.81 12.77
C LEU A 37 4.25 7.26 11.36
N VAL A 38 3.83 7.98 10.33
CA VAL A 38 3.90 7.47 8.96
C VAL A 38 5.34 7.20 8.50
N PRO A 39 6.31 8.13 8.71
CA PRO A 39 7.71 7.84 8.44
C PRO A 39 8.22 6.58 9.14
N TYR A 40 7.82 6.36 10.40
CA TYR A 40 8.18 5.15 11.14
C TYR A 40 7.58 3.87 10.52
N LEU A 41 6.31 3.90 10.13
CA LEU A 41 5.64 2.75 9.49
C LEU A 41 6.26 2.40 8.14
N LEU A 42 6.60 3.41 7.33
CA LEU A 42 7.30 3.20 6.06
C LEU A 42 8.70 2.63 6.29
N ASN A 43 9.41 3.10 7.32
CA ASN A 43 10.72 2.58 7.71
C ASN A 43 10.66 1.09 8.09
N LEU A 44 9.60 0.67 8.80
CA LEU A 44 9.39 -0.76 9.09
C LEU A 44 9.27 -1.57 7.80
N ILE A 45 8.58 -1.06 6.76
CA ILE A 45 8.42 -1.81 5.51
C ILE A 45 9.75 -1.91 4.73
N TYR A 46 10.60 -0.89 4.75
CA TYR A 46 11.83 -0.87 3.94
C TYR A 46 13.04 -1.58 4.54
N ASN A 47 13.24 -1.50 5.86
CA ASN A 47 14.56 -1.78 6.46
C ASN A 47 14.73 -3.21 6.99
N ASN A 48 14.38 -4.23 6.19
CA ASN A 48 14.50 -5.65 6.57
C ASN A 48 13.91 -5.95 7.96
N SER A 49 12.79 -5.32 8.29
CA SER A 49 12.07 -5.67 9.52
C SER A 49 11.49 -7.09 9.39
N THR A 50 11.10 -7.65 10.52
CA THR A 50 10.38 -8.91 10.55
C THR A 50 9.07 -8.81 9.74
N LEU A 51 8.61 -9.94 9.20
CA LEU A 51 7.30 -9.98 8.51
C LEU A 51 6.15 -9.53 9.41
N ASN A 52 6.25 -9.76 10.73
CA ASN A 52 5.27 -9.29 11.70
C ASN A 52 5.21 -7.76 11.75
N ALA A 53 6.37 -7.09 11.85
CA ALA A 53 6.45 -5.63 11.83
C ALA A 53 5.91 -5.06 10.51
N VAL A 54 6.24 -5.66 9.36
CA VAL A 54 5.67 -5.28 8.05
C VAL A 54 4.14 -5.41 8.05
N HIS A 55 3.61 -6.53 8.57
CA HIS A 55 2.16 -6.73 8.69
C HIS A 55 1.49 -5.67 9.57
N GLY A 56 2.07 -5.38 10.74
CA GLY A 56 1.56 -4.37 11.65
C GLY A 56 1.59 -2.98 11.01
N ALA A 57 2.71 -2.62 10.37
CA ALA A 57 2.88 -1.35 9.69
C ALA A 57 1.89 -1.14 8.55
N LEU A 58 1.76 -2.14 7.67
CA LEU A 58 0.83 -2.08 6.54
C LEU A 58 -0.63 -1.99 6.99
N LEU A 59 -0.99 -2.66 8.09
CA LEU A 59 -2.33 -2.56 8.66
C LEU A 59 -2.61 -1.16 9.22
N CYS A 60 -1.66 -0.56 9.93
CA CYS A 60 -1.78 0.84 10.39
C CYS A 60 -1.99 1.79 9.21
N LEU A 61 -1.18 1.67 8.16
CA LEU A 61 -1.31 2.51 6.96
C LEU A 61 -2.66 2.29 6.27
N SER A 62 -3.15 1.05 6.18
CA SER A 62 -4.46 0.73 5.64
C SER A 62 -5.60 1.38 6.41
N LEU A 63 -5.52 1.40 7.74
CA LEU A 63 -6.53 2.01 8.59
C LEU A 63 -6.46 3.54 8.56
N ILE A 64 -5.26 4.11 8.51
CA ILE A 64 -5.10 5.57 8.35
C ILE A 64 -5.65 6.00 6.98
N SER A 65 -5.41 5.20 5.93
CA SER A 65 -5.83 5.55 4.57
C SER A 65 -7.33 5.69 4.36
N SER A 66 -8.18 5.11 5.22
CA SER A 66 -9.64 5.28 5.11
C SER A 66 -10.11 6.66 5.55
N ASP A 67 -9.34 7.34 6.40
CA ASP A 67 -9.68 8.65 6.96
C ASP A 67 -8.86 9.79 6.33
N MET A 68 -8.01 9.48 5.34
CA MET A 68 -7.19 10.48 4.66
C MET A 68 -7.99 11.32 3.66
N ASP A 69 -7.70 12.61 3.63
CA ASP A 69 -8.14 13.49 2.55
C ASP A 69 -7.13 13.52 1.38
N GLY A 70 -7.50 14.24 0.31
CA GLY A 70 -6.65 14.36 -0.87
C GLY A 70 -5.29 15.05 -0.61
N GLU A 71 -5.19 15.93 0.38
CA GLU A 71 -3.95 16.65 0.72
C GLU A 71 -2.98 15.73 1.46
N MET A 72 -3.47 14.99 2.45
CA MET A 72 -2.68 13.97 3.15
C MET A 72 -2.19 12.89 2.18
N VAL A 73 -3.04 12.45 1.25
CA VAL A 73 -2.62 11.48 0.21
C VAL A 73 -1.51 12.08 -0.66
N ALA A 74 -1.61 13.36 -1.04
CA ALA A 74 -0.58 14.03 -1.83
C ALA A 74 0.76 14.10 -1.10
N GLN A 75 0.74 14.35 0.21
CA GLN A 75 1.94 14.41 1.04
C GLN A 75 2.60 13.04 1.22
N LEU A 76 1.82 11.97 1.40
CA LEU A 76 2.34 10.62 1.63
C LEU A 76 2.71 9.87 0.34
N ALA A 77 2.06 10.18 -0.78
CA ALA A 77 2.24 9.45 -2.04
C ALA A 77 3.70 9.29 -2.51
N PRO A 78 4.58 10.32 -2.44
CA PRO A 78 5.97 10.20 -2.87
C PRO A 78 6.75 9.08 -2.20
N ASP A 79 6.47 8.80 -0.92
CA ASP A 79 7.17 7.77 -0.15
C ASP A 79 6.37 6.46 -0.09
N LEU A 80 5.04 6.55 0.03
CA LEU A 80 4.14 5.41 0.12
C LEU A 80 4.09 4.61 -1.18
N PHE A 81 4.00 5.26 -2.34
CA PHE A 81 3.75 4.55 -3.60
C PHE A 81 4.96 3.72 -4.06
N PRO A 82 6.20 4.22 -4.00
CA PRO A 82 7.37 3.38 -4.20
C PRO A 82 7.46 2.20 -3.22
N CYS A 83 6.97 2.39 -1.99
CA CYS A 83 6.96 1.37 -0.94
C CYS A 83 6.02 0.22 -1.30
N LEU A 84 4.77 0.54 -1.64
CA LEU A 84 3.80 -0.49 -2.07
C LEU A 84 4.25 -1.20 -3.35
N GLN A 85 4.85 -0.46 -4.28
CA GLN A 85 5.35 -1.03 -5.51
C GLN A 85 6.52 -2.00 -5.30
N SER A 86 7.41 -1.72 -4.34
CA SER A 86 8.51 -2.65 -4.01
C SER A 86 7.96 -3.94 -3.44
N MET A 87 6.97 -3.87 -2.54
CA MET A 87 6.31 -5.05 -1.97
C MET A 87 5.69 -5.95 -3.04
N ILE A 88 4.94 -5.34 -3.97
CA ILE A 88 4.30 -6.06 -5.08
C ILE A 88 5.32 -6.74 -5.99
N SER A 89 6.51 -6.15 -6.15
CA SER A 89 7.56 -6.63 -7.06
C SER A 89 8.47 -7.70 -6.44
N CYS A 90 8.35 -7.99 -5.13
CA CYS A 90 9.23 -8.92 -4.40
C CYS A 90 8.47 -10.11 -3.81
N PRO A 91 8.01 -11.08 -4.63
CA PRO A 91 7.26 -12.26 -4.16
C PRO A 91 8.04 -13.15 -3.19
N GLU A 92 9.38 -13.15 -3.27
CA GLU A 92 10.25 -13.91 -2.37
C GLU A 92 10.30 -13.34 -0.94
N SER A 93 10.01 -12.04 -0.80
CA SER A 93 10.09 -11.34 0.50
C SER A 93 8.72 -11.11 1.12
N TYR A 94 7.65 -11.09 0.31
CA TYR A 94 6.30 -10.79 0.78
C TYR A 94 5.30 -11.80 0.24
N ASP A 95 4.53 -12.40 1.15
CA ASP A 95 3.48 -13.33 0.78
C ASP A 95 2.35 -12.67 -0.02
N ARG A 96 1.47 -13.49 -0.61
CA ARG A 96 0.34 -12.98 -1.39
C ARG A 96 -0.62 -12.13 -0.57
N SER A 97 -0.78 -12.41 0.71
CA SER A 97 -1.67 -11.66 1.61
C SER A 97 -1.18 -10.22 1.82
N LEU A 98 0.11 -10.04 2.09
CA LEU A 98 0.78 -8.74 2.21
C LEU A 98 0.72 -7.97 0.89
N ARG A 99 1.02 -8.63 -0.23
CA ARG A 99 0.99 -8.00 -1.55
C ARG A 99 -0.43 -7.57 -1.94
N SER A 100 -1.44 -8.40 -1.64
CA SER A 100 -2.86 -8.06 -1.81
C SER A 100 -3.25 -6.85 -0.95
N LYS A 101 -2.86 -6.81 0.32
CA LYS A 101 -3.10 -5.66 1.21
C LYS A 101 -2.41 -4.38 0.72
N ALA A 102 -1.20 -4.48 0.18
CA ALA A 102 -0.49 -3.35 -0.40
C ALA A 102 -1.22 -2.79 -1.62
N LEU A 103 -1.78 -3.67 -2.47
CA LEU A 103 -2.64 -3.26 -3.58
C LEU A 103 -3.92 -2.59 -3.11
N SER A 104 -4.59 -3.12 -2.08
CA SER A 104 -5.81 -2.50 -1.53
C SER A 104 -5.53 -1.11 -0.94
N LEU A 105 -4.40 -0.94 -0.24
CA LEU A 105 -3.97 0.38 0.25
C LEU A 105 -3.71 1.35 -0.91
N PHE A 106 -2.99 0.91 -1.95
CA PHE A 106 -2.79 1.72 -3.15
C PHE A 106 -4.12 2.15 -3.76
N HIS A 107 -5.05 1.19 -3.97
CA HIS A 107 -6.38 1.44 -4.50
C HIS A 107 -7.16 2.46 -3.67
N ASN A 108 -7.11 2.36 -2.33
CA ASN A 108 -7.80 3.29 -1.44
C ASN A 108 -7.24 4.70 -1.60
N CYS A 109 -5.92 4.87 -1.57
CA CYS A 109 -5.26 6.15 -1.80
C CYS A 109 -5.59 6.74 -3.18
N THR A 110 -5.67 5.91 -4.22
CA THR A 110 -5.98 6.40 -5.58
C THR A 110 -7.47 6.69 -5.80
N SER A 111 -8.35 6.02 -5.05
CA SER A 111 -9.80 6.24 -5.09
C SER A 111 -10.22 7.60 -4.54
N LEU A 112 -9.49 8.10 -3.55
CA LEU A 112 -9.73 9.37 -2.85
C LEU A 112 -9.27 10.61 -3.67
N GLY A 113 -9.08 10.43 -4.97
CA GLY A 113 -8.83 11.53 -5.89
C GLY A 113 -7.35 11.75 -6.18
N TRP A 114 -6.65 10.74 -6.67
CA TRP A 114 -5.32 10.89 -7.29
C TRP A 114 -5.26 11.98 -8.39
N ALA A 115 -6.37 12.16 -9.12
CA ALA A 115 -6.51 13.23 -10.12
C ALA A 115 -6.79 14.62 -9.51
N MET A 116 -7.41 14.65 -8.32
CA MET A 116 -7.81 15.87 -7.60
C MET A 116 -6.70 16.40 -6.67
N SER A 117 -5.86 15.51 -6.14
CA SER A 117 -4.83 15.77 -5.13
C SER A 117 -3.62 16.57 -5.64
N GLY A 118 -3.63 17.05 -6.89
CA GLY A 118 -2.50 17.79 -7.46
C GLY A 118 -1.24 16.95 -7.72
N VAL A 119 -1.19 15.68 -7.27
CA VAL A 119 -0.12 14.73 -7.61
C VAL A 119 -0.04 14.49 -9.12
N TYR A 120 -1.19 14.58 -9.80
CA TYR A 120 -1.28 14.65 -11.27
C TYR A 120 -0.51 15.86 -11.87
N LYS A 121 -0.55 17.02 -11.21
CA LYS A 121 0.10 18.25 -11.68
C LYS A 121 1.62 18.26 -11.48
N MET A 122 2.15 17.45 -10.55
CA MET A 122 3.60 17.28 -10.36
C MET A 122 4.26 16.28 -11.33
N GLY A 123 3.49 15.73 -12.29
CA GLY A 123 4.04 14.84 -13.30
C GLY A 123 4.50 13.53 -12.70
N THR A 124 3.56 12.63 -12.43
CA THR A 124 3.90 11.25 -12.06
C THR A 124 4.86 10.67 -13.12
N PRO A 125 6.10 10.28 -12.74
CA PRO A 125 7.08 9.88 -13.73
C PRO A 125 6.57 8.67 -14.50
N THR A 126 6.57 8.73 -15.84
CA THR A 126 6.17 7.61 -16.71
C THR A 126 6.91 6.30 -16.36
N LYS A 127 8.13 6.40 -15.82
CA LYS A 127 8.91 5.28 -15.27
C LYS A 127 8.23 4.59 -14.08
N MET A 128 7.59 5.35 -13.19
CA MET A 128 6.82 4.80 -12.07
C MET A 128 5.59 4.06 -12.59
N LEU A 129 4.88 4.66 -13.56
CA LEU A 129 3.68 4.05 -14.13
C LEU A 129 4.00 2.70 -14.82
N LYS A 130 5.11 2.65 -15.58
CA LYS A 130 5.60 1.41 -16.20
C LYS A 130 5.95 0.33 -15.17
N ARG A 131 6.50 0.70 -14.00
CA ARG A 131 6.80 -0.25 -12.92
C ARG A 131 5.52 -0.91 -12.40
N TRP A 132 4.48 -0.11 -12.12
CA TRP A 132 3.18 -0.62 -11.67
C TRP A 132 2.57 -1.59 -12.67
N ILE A 133 2.51 -1.22 -13.96
CA ILE A 133 2.01 -2.13 -15.00
C ILE A 133 2.81 -3.43 -15.04
N LYS A 134 4.14 -3.38 -14.96
CA LYS A 134 4.97 -4.59 -14.92
C LYS A 134 4.64 -5.48 -13.71
N GLY A 135 4.40 -4.88 -12.54
CA GLY A 135 3.98 -5.59 -11.33
C GLY A 135 2.63 -6.28 -11.51
N PHE A 136 1.65 -5.58 -12.10
CA PHE A 136 0.34 -6.16 -12.44
C PHE A 136 0.46 -7.31 -13.43
N SER A 137 1.21 -7.13 -14.53
CA SER A 137 1.46 -8.17 -15.51
C SER A 137 2.11 -9.41 -14.88
N SER A 138 3.07 -9.23 -13.97
CA SER A 138 3.74 -10.35 -13.30
C SER A 138 2.75 -11.21 -12.51
N ILE A 139 1.80 -10.59 -11.79
CA ILE A 139 0.79 -11.32 -11.01
C ILE A 139 -0.23 -11.98 -11.94
N LEU A 140 -0.69 -11.28 -12.98
CA LEU A 140 -1.73 -11.79 -13.88
C LEU A 140 -1.24 -12.87 -14.84
N SER A 141 0.07 -12.93 -15.13
CA SER A 141 0.66 -13.91 -16.06
C SER A 141 0.79 -15.31 -15.47
N GLU A 142 0.79 -15.44 -14.14
CA GLU A 142 0.81 -16.76 -13.50
C GLU A 142 -0.49 -17.51 -13.83
N PRO A 143 -0.45 -18.82 -14.13
CA PRO A 143 -1.66 -19.62 -14.35
C PRO A 143 -2.59 -19.56 -13.14
N VAL A 144 -3.90 -19.38 -13.37
CA VAL A 144 -4.89 -19.31 -12.29
C VAL A 144 -5.08 -20.72 -11.70
N PRO A 145 -4.76 -20.95 -10.42
CA PRO A 145 -5.08 -22.20 -9.75
C PRO A 145 -6.60 -22.28 -9.53
N SER A 146 -7.17 -23.47 -9.70
CA SER A 146 -8.62 -23.68 -9.54
C SER A 146 -9.11 -23.62 -8.09
N GLU A 147 -8.23 -23.66 -7.09
CA GLU A 147 -8.60 -23.84 -5.68
C GLU A 147 -7.78 -22.98 -4.69
N ASP A 148 -7.28 -21.81 -5.09
CA ASP A 148 -6.47 -20.94 -4.22
C ASP A 148 -7.14 -19.57 -3.97
N PRO A 149 -7.85 -19.38 -2.84
CA PRO A 149 -8.53 -18.13 -2.53
C PRO A 149 -7.60 -16.92 -2.42
N ASP A 150 -6.36 -17.11 -1.98
CA ASP A 150 -5.39 -16.02 -1.84
C ASP A 150 -4.90 -15.55 -3.21
N ASP A 151 -4.71 -16.46 -4.17
CA ASP A 151 -4.43 -16.13 -5.58
C ASP A 151 -5.57 -15.31 -6.20
N TRP A 152 -6.82 -15.69 -5.94
CA TRP A 152 -7.97 -14.93 -6.44
C TRP A 152 -8.06 -13.54 -5.82
N SER A 153 -7.71 -13.43 -4.53
CA SER A 153 -7.73 -12.16 -3.80
C SER A 153 -6.73 -11.16 -4.40
N ILE A 154 -5.48 -11.57 -4.62
CA ILE A 154 -4.44 -10.68 -5.16
C ILE A 154 -4.76 -10.28 -6.61
N ARG A 155 -5.25 -11.19 -7.45
CA ARG A 155 -5.65 -10.88 -8.83
C ARG A 155 -6.81 -9.90 -8.89
N LYS A 156 -7.83 -10.09 -8.05
CA LYS A 156 -8.96 -9.16 -7.93
C LYS A 156 -8.48 -7.76 -7.56
N GLU A 157 -7.58 -7.64 -6.59
CA GLU A 157 -7.02 -6.35 -6.20
C GLU A 157 -6.18 -5.73 -7.34
N VAL A 158 -5.38 -6.53 -8.06
CA VAL A 158 -4.66 -6.05 -9.26
C VAL A 158 -5.64 -5.49 -10.30
N LEU A 159 -6.74 -6.17 -10.58
CA LEU A 159 -7.74 -5.71 -11.56
C LEU A 159 -8.41 -4.40 -11.12
N LYS A 160 -8.72 -4.23 -9.84
CA LYS A 160 -9.25 -2.97 -9.30
C LYS A 160 -8.26 -1.83 -9.48
N CYS A 161 -7.01 -2.04 -9.07
CA CYS A 161 -5.93 -1.06 -9.23
C CYS A 161 -5.72 -0.70 -10.69
N PHE A 162 -5.69 -1.70 -11.58
CA PHE A 162 -5.50 -1.52 -13.01
C PHE A 162 -6.65 -0.73 -13.64
N ASN A 163 -7.89 -1.02 -13.27
CA ASN A 163 -9.05 -0.26 -13.74
C ASN A 163 -8.96 1.23 -13.32
N GLN A 164 -8.63 1.51 -12.05
CA GLN A 164 -8.39 2.89 -11.61
C GLN A 164 -7.22 3.54 -12.34
N PHE A 165 -6.17 2.76 -12.64
CA PHE A 165 -5.01 3.25 -13.37
C PHE A 165 -5.37 3.70 -14.80
N ILE A 166 -6.22 2.93 -15.50
CA ILE A 166 -6.75 3.31 -16.82
C ILE A 166 -7.59 4.57 -16.73
N GLN A 167 -8.47 4.65 -15.73
CA GLN A 167 -9.34 5.81 -15.52
C GLN A 167 -8.54 7.08 -15.22
N ASN A 168 -7.49 6.96 -14.40
CA ASN A 168 -6.64 8.09 -13.99
C ASN A 168 -5.59 8.47 -15.03
N PHE A 169 -5.15 7.54 -15.90
CA PHE A 169 -4.11 7.76 -16.90
C PHE A 169 -4.50 7.25 -18.31
N PRO A 170 -5.59 7.77 -18.90
CA PRO A 170 -6.10 7.26 -20.18
C PRO A 170 -5.14 7.52 -21.35
N THR A 171 -4.36 8.61 -21.32
CA THR A 171 -3.37 8.91 -22.38
C THR A 171 -2.18 7.96 -22.33
N PHE A 172 -1.61 7.75 -21.14
CA PHE A 172 -0.49 6.83 -20.96
C PHE A 172 -0.86 5.40 -21.30
N THR A 173 -2.02 4.92 -20.84
CA THR A 173 -2.47 3.55 -21.12
C THR A 173 -2.76 3.32 -22.60
N LYS A 174 -3.38 4.29 -23.30
CA LYS A 174 -3.52 4.25 -24.76
C LYS A 174 -2.18 4.11 -25.47
N THR A 175 -1.17 4.91 -25.10
CA THR A 175 0.17 4.82 -25.73
C THR A 175 0.92 3.55 -25.36
N TYR A 176 0.72 3.01 -24.15
CA TYR A 176 1.45 1.83 -23.68
C TYR A 176 0.88 0.51 -24.24
N PHE A 177 -0.44 0.45 -24.46
CA PHE A 177 -1.14 -0.75 -24.95
C PHE A 177 -1.54 -0.70 -26.43
N ALA A 178 -1.26 0.40 -27.14
CA ALA A 178 -1.38 0.47 -28.60
C ALA A 178 -0.22 -0.27 -29.27
#